data_AF-A0A139DMM2-F1
#
_entry.id   AF-A0A139DMM2-F1
#
_cell.length_a   1.000
_cell.length_b   1.000
_cell.length_c   1.000
_cell.angle_alpha   90.00
_cell.angle_beta   90.00
_cell.angle_gamma   90.00
#
_symmetry.space_group_name_H-M   'P 1'
#
loop_
_entity.id
_entity.type
_entity.pdbx_description
1 polymer ?
#
loop_
_entity_poly.entity_id
_entity_poly.type
_entity_poly.pdbx_seq_one_letter_code
_entity_poly.pdbx_strand_id
1 'polypeptide(L)'
;MTESKINALVSPEGSLEILSAHEVSRLKDRSEGGLYRLFRQCALAVLNTGVETDDCKSLMEAHSDFDVRLVPQPRGLKLELINAPAHAFVDGQLLRAIREHLFSVLRDIVYTHSIPQTIAGFRRDNPEDITNLVFHILRNARVLEPGRQPDMAVCWGGHSIGQDEYQYSKEVGHQLGLRGLSIITGCGPGAMKG
;
A
#
# COMPACT_ATOMS: atom_id res chain seq x y z
N MET A 1 -0.48 8.27 26.56
CA MET A 1 -1.95 8.33 26.32
C MET A 1 -2.31 7.09 25.53
N THR A 2 -3.26 6.28 25.99
CA THR A 2 -3.77 5.15 25.21
C THR A 2 -4.49 5.69 23.99
N GLU A 3 -3.92 5.46 22.81
CA GLU A 3 -4.52 5.87 21.55
C GLU A 3 -5.88 5.18 21.38
N SER A 4 -6.89 5.93 20.93
CA SER A 4 -8.22 5.36 20.69
C SER A 4 -8.15 4.34 19.55
N LYS A 5 -8.94 3.27 19.66
CA LYS A 5 -8.93 2.13 18.72
C LYS A 5 -10.33 1.90 18.18
N ILE A 6 -10.43 1.53 16.90
CA ILE A 6 -11.71 1.35 16.21
C ILE A 6 -11.74 -0.02 15.53
N ASN A 7 -12.88 -0.71 15.67
CA ASN A 7 -13.19 -1.89 14.87
C ASN A 7 -14.05 -1.45 13.68
N ALA A 8 -13.73 -1.94 12.49
CA ALA A 8 -14.43 -1.52 11.27
C ALA A 8 -14.51 -2.64 10.23
N LEU A 9 -15.61 -2.67 9.48
CA LEU A 9 -15.76 -3.52 8.30
C LEU A 9 -15.70 -2.66 7.05
N VAL A 10 -14.64 -2.85 6.28
CA VAL A 10 -14.26 -2.00 5.15
C VAL A 10 -14.48 -2.75 3.85
N SER A 11 -15.16 -2.10 2.90
CA SER A 11 -15.37 -2.63 1.55
C SER A 11 -14.44 -1.91 0.57
N PRO A 12 -13.99 -2.57 -0.51
CA PRO A 12 -13.22 -1.91 -1.55
C PRO A 12 -14.06 -0.83 -2.25
N GLU A 13 -13.39 0.22 -2.73
CA GLU A 13 -13.97 1.17 -3.68
C GLU A 13 -13.49 0.79 -5.09
N GLY A 14 -14.41 0.54 -6.02
CA GLY A 14 -14.10 0.18 -7.40
C GLY A 14 -13.92 -1.33 -7.64
N SER A 15 -13.31 -1.67 -8.77
CA SER A 15 -13.27 -3.03 -9.32
C SER A 15 -12.22 -3.97 -8.70
N LEU A 16 -11.58 -3.57 -7.60
CA LEU A 16 -10.65 -4.42 -6.85
C LEU A 16 -11.43 -5.45 -6.04
N GLU A 17 -11.15 -6.74 -6.11
CA GLU A 17 -10.87 -7.64 -7.24
C GLU A 17 -11.51 -8.94 -6.74
N ILE A 18 -12.26 -9.65 -7.59
CA ILE A 18 -12.88 -10.91 -7.17
C ILE A 18 -11.74 -11.89 -6.90
N LEU A 19 -11.37 -12.06 -5.64
CA LEU A 19 -10.40 -13.06 -5.23
C LEU A 19 -11.04 -14.45 -5.31
N SER A 20 -10.29 -15.38 -5.86
CA SER A 20 -10.63 -16.80 -5.79
C SER A 20 -10.56 -17.30 -4.35
N ALA A 21 -11.28 -18.39 -4.05
CA ALA A 21 -11.20 -19.06 -2.75
C ALA A 21 -9.75 -19.49 -2.40
N HIS A 22 -8.94 -19.80 -3.43
CA HIS A 22 -7.53 -20.17 -3.29
C HIS A 22 -6.64 -19.00 -2.87
N GLU A 23 -6.87 -17.81 -3.41
CA GLU A 23 -6.12 -16.60 -2.99
C GLU A 23 -6.47 -16.19 -1.57
N VAL A 24 -7.76 -16.29 -1.20
CA VAL A 24 -8.22 -16.03 0.16
C VAL A 24 -7.64 -17.03 1.16
N SER A 25 -7.56 -18.32 0.82
CA SER A 25 -7.04 -19.34 1.75
C SER A 25 -5.55 -19.13 2.05
N ARG A 26 -4.74 -18.76 1.06
CA ARG A 26 -3.31 -18.45 1.25
C ARG A 26 -3.06 -17.22 2.12
N LEU A 27 -3.92 -16.22 2.04
CA LEU A 27 -3.83 -15.04 2.92
C LEU A 27 -4.29 -15.33 4.36
N LYS A 28 -5.15 -16.32 4.56
CA LYS A 28 -5.59 -16.76 5.90
C LYS A 28 -4.56 -17.62 6.62
N ASP A 29 -3.51 -18.07 5.92
CA ASP A 29 -2.44 -18.85 6.52
C ASP A 29 -1.62 -17.99 7.50
N ARG A 30 -1.80 -18.28 8.80
CA ARG A 30 -1.13 -17.61 9.92
C ARG A 30 0.19 -18.29 10.33
N SER A 31 0.64 -19.31 9.60
CA SER A 31 1.90 -20.00 9.88
C SER A 31 3.12 -19.08 9.70
N GLU A 32 4.27 -19.45 10.28
CA GLU A 32 5.55 -18.80 10.02
C GLU A 32 5.93 -19.00 8.54
N GLY A 33 5.67 -17.97 7.72
CA GLY A 33 5.85 -18.01 6.26
C GLY A 33 4.59 -17.65 5.46
N GLY A 34 3.42 -17.57 6.12
CA GLY A 34 2.17 -17.17 5.50
C GLY A 34 2.12 -15.68 5.14
N LEU A 35 1.34 -15.35 4.10
CA LEU A 35 1.14 -13.97 3.63
C LEU A 35 0.42 -13.08 4.65
N TYR A 36 -0.23 -13.69 5.65
CA TYR A 36 -0.97 -13.00 6.69
C TYR A 36 -0.13 -11.97 7.44
N ARG A 37 1.06 -12.36 7.90
CA ARG A 37 1.92 -11.49 8.72
C ARG A 37 2.36 -10.27 7.91
N LEU A 38 2.76 -10.48 6.66
CA LEU A 38 3.14 -9.41 5.74
C LEU A 38 1.97 -8.47 5.48
N PHE A 39 0.79 -9.02 5.17
CA PHE A 39 -0.41 -8.23 4.94
C PHE A 39 -0.79 -7.39 6.17
N ARG A 40 -0.78 -7.98 7.36
CA ARG A 40 -1.04 -7.26 8.63
C ARG A 40 -0.05 -6.11 8.84
N GLN A 41 1.25 -6.34 8.61
CA GLN A 41 2.27 -5.32 8.77
C GLN A 41 2.09 -4.16 7.78
N CYS A 42 1.87 -4.47 6.50
CA CYS A 42 1.62 -3.45 5.49
C CYS A 42 0.31 -2.68 5.73
N ALA A 43 -0.75 -3.37 6.16
CA ALA A 43 -2.02 -2.73 6.51
C ALA A 43 -1.87 -1.77 7.70
N LEU A 44 -1.11 -2.16 8.73
CA LEU A 44 -0.84 -1.30 9.88
C LEU A 44 -0.01 -0.07 9.48
N ALA A 45 0.98 -0.23 8.59
CA ALA A 45 1.76 0.89 8.07
C ALA A 45 0.88 1.88 7.29
N VAL A 46 -0.03 1.39 6.44
CA VAL A 46 -1.01 2.23 5.73
C VAL A 46 -1.94 2.96 6.69
N LEU A 47 -2.43 2.29 7.74
CA LEU A 47 -3.30 2.91 8.74
C LEU A 47 -2.60 4.02 9.54
N ASN A 48 -1.27 3.96 9.68
CA ASN A 48 -0.45 4.96 10.37
C ASN A 48 0.12 6.05 9.44
N THR A 49 -0.44 6.19 8.24
CA THR A 49 -0.04 7.27 7.32
C THR A 49 -0.27 8.63 7.99
N GLY A 50 0.78 9.45 8.05
CA GLY A 50 0.72 10.78 8.67
C GLY A 50 1.18 10.82 10.13
N VAL A 51 1.47 9.67 10.75
CA VAL A 51 2.15 9.62 12.04
C VAL A 51 3.63 9.91 11.83
N GLU A 52 4.16 10.90 12.55
CA GLU A 52 5.58 11.23 12.55
C GLU A 52 6.33 10.25 13.47
N THR A 53 6.66 9.07 12.94
CA THR A 53 7.51 8.09 13.61
C THR A 53 8.51 7.49 12.63
N ASP A 54 9.78 7.47 13.02
CA ASP A 54 10.86 6.82 12.27
C ASP A 54 11.16 5.40 12.79
N ASP A 55 10.46 4.94 13.84
CA ASP A 55 10.66 3.61 14.42
C ASP A 55 9.48 2.66 14.12
N CYS A 56 9.64 1.89 13.04
CA CYS A 56 8.71 0.84 12.65
C CYS A 56 8.53 -0.24 13.73
N LYS A 57 9.56 -0.53 14.54
CA LYS A 57 9.47 -1.58 15.56
C LYS A 57 8.59 -1.12 16.72
N SER A 58 8.82 0.09 17.22
CA SER A 58 7.97 0.69 18.25
C SER A 58 6.51 0.80 17.79
N LEU A 59 6.26 1.14 16.51
CA LEU A 59 4.91 1.17 15.95
C LEU A 59 4.24 -0.23 16.01
N MET A 60 4.95 -1.27 15.60
CA MET A 60 4.42 -2.64 15.59
C MET A 60 4.15 -3.16 17.00
N GLU A 61 4.97 -2.77 17.98
CA GLU A 61 4.80 -3.12 19.39
C GLU A 61 3.62 -2.37 20.03
N ALA A 62 3.49 -1.08 19.75
CA ALA A 62 2.38 -0.24 20.22
C ALA A 62 1.01 -0.73 19.73
N HIS A 63 0.97 -1.28 18.51
CA HIS A 63 -0.22 -1.89 17.91
C HIS A 63 -0.11 -3.42 17.82
N SER A 64 0.44 -4.06 18.86
CA SER A 64 0.53 -5.53 18.95
C SER A 64 -0.85 -6.21 18.94
N ASP A 65 -1.90 -5.52 19.38
CA ASP A 65 -3.28 -5.99 19.41
C ASP A 65 -4.11 -5.65 18.15
N PHE A 66 -3.52 -4.96 17.17
CA PHE A 66 -4.14 -4.76 15.86
C PHE A 66 -4.26 -6.10 15.12
N ASP A 67 -5.36 -6.33 14.43
CA ASP A 67 -5.54 -7.49 13.56
C ASP A 67 -6.35 -7.09 12.31
N VAL A 68 -6.13 -7.77 11.19
CA VAL A 68 -6.90 -7.56 9.96
C VAL A 68 -7.33 -8.90 9.40
N ARG A 69 -8.61 -9.05 9.06
CA ARG A 69 -9.17 -10.31 8.57
C ARG A 69 -9.89 -10.12 7.25
N LEU A 70 -9.80 -11.16 6.43
CA LEU A 70 -10.47 -11.24 5.14
C LEU A 70 -11.82 -11.92 5.34
N VAL A 71 -12.89 -11.18 5.06
CA VAL A 71 -14.27 -11.65 5.17
C VAL A 71 -14.82 -11.86 3.76
N PRO A 72 -14.92 -13.11 3.27
CA PRO A 72 -15.51 -13.40 1.96
C PRO A 72 -16.95 -12.90 1.89
N GLN A 73 -17.33 -12.41 0.71
CA GLN A 73 -18.69 -11.98 0.40
C GLN A 73 -19.14 -12.62 -0.93
N PRO A 74 -20.45 -12.80 -1.18
CA PRO A 74 -20.93 -13.35 -2.44
C PRO A 74 -20.46 -12.60 -3.70
N ARG A 75 -20.11 -11.31 -3.56
CA ARG A 75 -19.65 -10.44 -4.66
C ARG A 75 -18.27 -9.83 -4.39
N GLY A 76 -17.40 -10.53 -3.67
CA GLY A 76 -16.02 -10.11 -3.43
C GLY A 76 -15.55 -10.34 -2.00
N LEU A 77 -14.95 -9.32 -1.42
CA LEU A 77 -14.25 -9.40 -0.14
C LEU A 77 -14.49 -8.12 0.66
N LYS A 78 -14.55 -8.25 1.98
CA LYS A 78 -14.37 -7.13 2.92
C LYS A 78 -13.17 -7.37 3.82
N LEU A 79 -12.60 -6.27 4.30
CA LEU A 79 -11.57 -6.28 5.35
C LEU A 79 -12.24 -5.96 6.69
N GLU A 80 -12.10 -6.85 7.66
CA GLU A 80 -12.43 -6.57 9.05
C GLU A 80 -11.16 -6.08 9.74
N LEU A 81 -11.18 -4.83 10.19
CA LEU A 81 -10.13 -4.20 10.98
C LEU A 81 -10.47 -4.32 12.45
N ILE A 82 -9.54 -4.84 13.25
CA ILE A 82 -9.67 -5.01 14.70
C ILE A 82 -8.61 -4.15 15.36
N ASN A 83 -9.03 -3.31 16.32
CA ASN A 83 -8.16 -2.41 17.06
C ASN A 83 -7.33 -1.47 16.15
N ALA A 84 -7.92 -0.98 15.07
CA ALA A 84 -7.25 -0.06 14.15
C ALA A 84 -7.00 1.30 14.81
N PRO A 85 -5.89 2.01 14.46
CA PRO A 85 -5.61 3.35 14.97
C PRO A 85 -6.75 4.33 14.63
N ALA A 86 -7.30 5.02 15.63
CA ALA A 86 -8.44 5.90 15.42
C ALA A 86 -8.16 7.10 14.50
N HIS A 87 -6.90 7.56 14.40
CA HIS A 87 -6.54 8.68 13.53
C HIS A 87 -6.72 8.38 12.03
N ALA A 88 -6.83 7.10 11.65
CA ALA A 88 -7.18 6.70 10.29
C ALA A 88 -8.65 6.97 9.92
N PHE A 89 -9.48 7.37 10.90
CA PHE A 89 -10.92 7.56 10.78
C PHE A 89 -11.31 9.02 11.05
N VAL A 90 -12.34 9.48 10.36
CA VAL A 90 -13.04 10.75 10.64
C VAL A 90 -14.52 10.43 10.80
N ASP A 91 -15.10 10.81 11.94
CA ASP A 91 -16.50 10.48 12.30
C ASP A 91 -16.84 8.98 12.17
N GLY A 92 -15.89 8.12 12.52
CA GLY A 92 -16.03 6.67 12.44
C GLY A 92 -15.92 6.09 11.02
N GLN A 93 -15.68 6.92 10.01
CA GLN A 93 -15.46 6.49 8.62
C GLN A 93 -13.97 6.47 8.29
N LEU A 94 -13.50 5.35 7.72
CA LEU A 94 -12.11 5.22 7.29
C LEU A 94 -11.82 6.20 6.15
N LEU A 95 -10.72 6.95 6.26
CA LEU A 95 -10.27 7.85 5.22
C LEU A 95 -10.17 7.11 3.87
N ARG A 96 -10.69 7.74 2.81
CA ARG A 96 -10.79 7.12 1.49
C ARG A 96 -9.42 6.68 0.94
N ALA A 97 -8.40 7.53 1.04
CA ALA A 97 -7.05 7.19 0.58
C ALA A 97 -6.45 5.98 1.33
N ILE A 98 -6.64 5.91 2.67
CA ILE A 98 -6.19 4.78 3.47
C ILE A 98 -6.91 3.50 3.02
N ARG A 99 -8.22 3.56 2.79
CA ARG A 99 -9.00 2.45 2.26
C ARG A 99 -8.49 1.99 0.90
N GLU A 100 -8.27 2.89 -0.06
CA GLU A 100 -7.72 2.57 -1.38
C GLU A 100 -6.32 1.92 -1.28
N HIS A 101 -5.47 2.40 -0.37
CA HIS A 101 -4.15 1.82 -0.11
C HIS A 101 -4.22 0.43 0.54
N LEU A 102 -5.15 0.18 1.46
CA LEU A 102 -5.34 -1.15 2.06
C LEU A 102 -5.64 -2.23 1.01
N PHE A 103 -6.50 -1.90 0.03
CA PHE A 103 -6.80 -2.83 -1.05
C PHE A 103 -5.70 -2.90 -2.11
N SER A 104 -4.90 -1.84 -2.29
CA SER A 104 -3.68 -1.88 -3.12
C SER A 104 -2.64 -2.83 -2.53
N VAL A 105 -2.41 -2.75 -1.21
CA VAL A 105 -1.53 -3.68 -0.47
C VAL A 105 -1.98 -5.13 -0.66
N LEU A 106 -3.29 -5.37 -0.52
CA LEU A 106 -3.85 -6.70 -0.72
C LEU A 106 -3.60 -7.23 -2.13
N ARG A 107 -3.92 -6.43 -3.16
CA ARG A 107 -3.69 -6.76 -4.57
C ARG A 107 -2.23 -7.13 -4.81
N ASP A 108 -1.31 -6.27 -4.37
CA ASP A 108 0.11 -6.41 -4.70
C ASP A 108 0.75 -7.61 -4.01
N ILE A 109 0.35 -7.92 -2.75
CA ILE A 109 0.81 -9.12 -2.04
C ILE A 109 0.30 -10.40 -2.72
N VAL A 110 -1.00 -10.46 -3.04
CA VAL A 110 -1.60 -11.64 -3.68
C VAL A 110 -0.97 -11.89 -5.05
N TYR A 111 -0.89 -10.84 -5.87
CA TYR A 111 -0.41 -10.94 -7.24
C TYR A 111 1.07 -11.29 -7.33
N THR A 112 1.91 -10.63 -6.53
CA THR A 112 3.37 -10.89 -6.52
C THR A 112 3.68 -12.30 -6.03
N HIS A 113 2.85 -12.87 -5.15
CA HIS A 113 3.06 -14.25 -4.70
C HIS A 113 2.52 -15.30 -5.69
N SER A 114 1.51 -14.96 -6.51
CA SER A 114 0.92 -15.88 -7.48
C SER A 114 1.67 -15.94 -8.81
N ILE A 115 2.22 -14.83 -9.31
CA ILE A 115 2.90 -14.79 -10.62
C ILE A 115 4.08 -15.77 -10.74
N PRO A 116 5.08 -15.79 -9.84
CA PRO A 116 6.28 -16.58 -10.07
C PRO A 116 6.00 -18.08 -10.11
N GLN A 117 4.87 -18.53 -9.54
CA GLN A 117 4.41 -19.91 -9.59
C GLN A 117 3.72 -20.25 -10.92
N THR A 118 3.25 -19.24 -11.65
CA THR A 118 2.42 -19.39 -12.85
C THR A 118 3.24 -19.24 -14.15
N ILE A 119 4.35 -18.49 -14.10
CA ILE A 119 5.28 -18.36 -15.23
C ILE A 119 6.24 -19.54 -15.24
N ALA A 120 5.99 -20.52 -16.11
CA ALA A 120 6.90 -21.63 -16.34
C ALA A 120 8.28 -21.10 -16.77
N GLY A 121 9.32 -21.47 -16.03
CA GLY A 121 10.70 -21.08 -16.35
C GLY A 121 11.16 -19.75 -15.76
N PHE A 122 10.36 -19.05 -14.94
CA PHE A 122 10.82 -17.84 -14.25
C PHE A 122 12.06 -18.12 -13.41
N ARG A 123 13.14 -17.40 -13.71
CA ARG A 123 14.42 -17.49 -13.00
C ARG A 123 14.73 -16.18 -12.29
N ARG A 124 14.88 -16.25 -10.96
CA ARG A 124 15.20 -15.08 -10.11
C ARG A 124 16.55 -14.45 -10.40
N ASP A 125 17.47 -15.18 -11.05
CA ASP A 125 18.80 -14.74 -11.44
C ASP A 125 18.85 -14.23 -12.90
N ASN A 126 17.74 -14.25 -13.62
CA ASN A 126 17.65 -13.82 -15.00
C ASN A 126 17.13 -12.36 -15.09
N PRO A 127 17.91 -11.40 -15.62
CA PRO A 127 17.48 -10.00 -15.76
C PRO A 127 16.22 -9.79 -16.61
N GLU A 128 16.01 -10.61 -17.64
CA GLU A 128 14.82 -10.52 -18.51
C GLU A 128 13.56 -10.92 -17.75
N ASP A 129 13.64 -11.99 -16.95
CA ASP A 129 12.53 -12.45 -16.12
C ASP A 129 12.18 -11.43 -15.03
N ILE A 130 13.19 -10.81 -14.39
CA ILE A 130 12.98 -9.75 -13.40
C ILE A 130 12.27 -8.54 -14.04
N THR A 131 12.71 -8.13 -15.23
CA THR A 131 12.11 -7.00 -15.95
C THR A 131 10.64 -7.27 -16.29
N ASN A 132 10.33 -8.47 -16.77
CA ASN A 132 8.96 -8.89 -17.06
C ASN A 132 8.10 -8.97 -15.79
N LEU A 133 8.67 -9.43 -14.67
CA LEU A 133 7.97 -9.45 -13.38
C LEU A 133 7.59 -8.04 -12.93
N VAL A 134 8.52 -7.07 -12.98
CA VAL A 134 8.23 -5.66 -12.66
C VAL A 134 7.11 -5.12 -13.55
N PHE A 135 7.19 -5.36 -14.86
CA PHE A 135 6.15 -4.96 -15.81
C PHE A 135 4.78 -5.57 -15.46
N HIS A 136 4.72 -6.86 -15.14
CA HIS A 136 3.48 -7.52 -14.77
C HIS A 136 2.86 -6.94 -13.50
N ILE A 137 3.66 -6.69 -12.46
CA ILE A 137 3.20 -6.06 -11.21
C ILE A 137 2.58 -4.69 -11.51
N LEU A 138 3.28 -3.82 -12.25
CA LEU A 138 2.78 -2.49 -12.62
C LEU A 138 1.53 -2.55 -13.50
N ARG A 139 1.47 -3.51 -14.43
CA ARG A 139 0.29 -3.72 -15.29
C ARG A 139 -0.92 -4.14 -14.46
N ASN A 140 -0.76 -5.06 -13.51
CA ASN A 140 -1.84 -5.50 -12.63
C ASN A 140 -2.29 -4.39 -11.68
N ALA A 141 -1.36 -3.54 -11.26
CA ALA A 141 -1.68 -2.34 -10.49
C ALA A 141 -2.43 -1.26 -11.31
N ARG A 142 -2.56 -1.45 -12.63
CA ARG A 142 -3.23 -0.54 -13.57
C ARG A 142 -2.60 0.86 -13.60
N VAL A 143 -1.29 0.93 -13.37
CA VAL A 143 -0.52 2.20 -13.42
C VAL A 143 0.16 2.43 -14.76
N LEU A 144 0.11 1.45 -15.67
CA LEU A 144 0.61 1.59 -17.04
C LEU A 144 -0.56 1.95 -17.98
N GLU A 145 -0.60 3.20 -18.43
CA GLU A 145 -1.67 3.74 -19.29
C GLU A 145 -1.21 3.78 -20.76
N PRO A 146 -1.77 2.95 -21.66
CA PRO A 146 -1.42 2.96 -23.07
C PRO A 146 -1.76 4.30 -23.74
N GLY A 147 -0.84 4.85 -24.53
CA GLY A 147 -1.05 6.09 -25.28
C GLY A 147 -0.90 7.38 -24.47
N ARG A 148 -0.61 7.29 -23.16
CA ARG A 148 -0.26 8.45 -22.34
C ARG A 148 1.06 9.04 -22.83
N GLN A 149 1.08 10.36 -23.05
CA GLN A 149 2.32 11.07 -23.37
C GLN A 149 3.23 11.15 -22.14
N PRO A 150 4.56 11.14 -22.28
CA PRO A 150 5.46 11.20 -21.13
C PRO A 150 5.29 12.49 -20.32
N ASP A 151 4.77 12.36 -19.10
CA ASP A 151 4.53 13.48 -18.19
C ASP A 151 4.92 13.18 -16.72
N MET A 152 5.49 12.00 -16.45
CA MET A 152 5.79 11.53 -15.10
C MET A 152 7.21 11.89 -14.69
N ALA A 153 7.34 12.65 -13.59
CA ALA A 153 8.61 12.99 -12.95
C ALA A 153 8.84 12.11 -11.71
N VAL A 154 9.97 11.39 -11.69
CA VAL A 154 10.41 10.64 -10.50
C VAL A 154 11.16 11.60 -9.57
N CYS A 155 10.68 11.77 -8.34
CA CYS A 155 11.29 12.65 -7.34
C CYS A 155 11.85 11.82 -6.19
N TRP A 156 13.14 12.00 -5.91
CA TRP A 156 13.84 11.38 -4.79
C TRP A 156 14.33 12.45 -3.82
N GLY A 157 14.42 12.08 -2.54
CA GLY A 157 15.02 12.91 -1.51
C GLY A 157 14.92 12.27 -0.13
N GLY A 158 15.41 12.98 0.89
CA GLY A 158 15.45 12.47 2.26
C GLY A 158 14.08 12.38 2.92
N HIS A 159 13.90 11.38 3.80
CA HIS A 159 12.73 11.25 4.67
C HIS A 159 12.75 12.28 5.83
N SER A 160 13.95 12.71 6.23
CA SER A 160 14.19 13.70 7.27
C SER A 160 15.01 14.85 6.68
N ILE A 161 14.38 16.01 6.52
CA ILE A 161 14.93 17.19 5.85
C ILE A 161 14.55 18.46 6.61
N GLY A 162 15.34 19.52 6.42
CA GLY A 162 15.07 20.82 7.04
C GLY A 162 13.82 21.51 6.49
N GLN A 163 13.32 22.52 7.19
CA GLN A 163 12.15 23.28 6.74
C GLN A 163 12.36 23.97 5.38
N ASP A 164 13.56 24.50 5.14
CA ASP A 164 13.90 25.15 3.87
C ASP A 164 13.88 24.16 2.70
N GLU A 165 14.45 22.96 2.90
CA GLU A 165 14.42 21.88 1.91
C GLU A 165 12.99 21.40 1.63
N TYR A 166 12.16 21.28 2.68
CA TYR A 166 10.76 20.89 2.55
C TYR A 166 9.94 21.94 1.80
N GLN A 167 10.17 23.23 2.08
CA GLN A 167 9.48 24.31 1.36
C GLN A 167 9.96 24.40 -0.09
N TYR A 168 11.24 24.13 -0.35
CA TYR A 168 11.76 24.06 -1.71
C TYR A 168 11.17 22.88 -2.49
N SER A 169 11.01 21.69 -1.89
CA SER A 169 10.38 20.55 -2.58
C SER A 169 8.94 20.87 -2.97
N LYS A 170 8.19 21.55 -2.11
CA LYS A 170 6.83 22.05 -2.40
C LYS A 170 6.81 23.03 -3.57
N GLU A 171 7.76 23.97 -3.63
CA GLU A 171 7.84 24.91 -4.75
C GLU A 171 8.15 24.18 -6.07
N VAL A 172 9.07 23.21 -6.04
CA VAL A 172 9.36 22.37 -7.21
C VAL A 172 8.10 21.60 -7.64
N GLY A 173 7.41 20.95 -6.71
CA GLY A 173 6.16 20.23 -6.97
C GLY A 173 5.07 21.15 -7.54
N HIS A 174 4.95 22.38 -7.04
CA HIS A 174 4.05 23.39 -7.57
C HIS A 174 4.38 23.74 -9.02
N GLN A 175 5.66 23.99 -9.34
CA GLN A 175 6.11 24.32 -10.69
C GLN A 175 5.93 23.16 -11.68
N LEU A 176 6.09 21.91 -11.23
CA LEU A 176 5.78 20.71 -12.02
C LEU A 176 4.28 20.63 -12.31
N GLY A 177 3.44 20.81 -11.27
CA GLY A 177 1.98 20.80 -11.39
C GLY A 177 1.43 21.87 -12.32
N LEU A 178 1.98 23.10 -12.30
CA LEU A 178 1.61 24.17 -13.23
C LEU A 178 1.84 23.82 -14.71
N ARG A 179 2.70 22.84 -14.99
CA ARG A 179 3.01 22.34 -16.34
C ARG A 179 2.30 21.03 -16.68
N GLY A 180 1.40 20.58 -15.80
CA GLY A 180 0.65 19.33 -15.98
C GLY A 180 1.51 18.07 -15.85
N LEU A 181 2.66 18.15 -15.17
CA LEU A 181 3.50 16.99 -14.91
C LEU A 181 2.99 16.22 -13.69
N SER A 182 2.97 14.90 -13.80
CA SER A 182 2.64 13.97 -12.73
C SER A 182 3.89 13.64 -11.90
N ILE A 183 3.72 13.28 -10.63
CA ILE A 183 4.83 13.00 -9.70
C ILE A 183 4.75 11.55 -9.22
N ILE A 184 5.90 10.88 -9.15
CA ILE A 184 6.07 9.62 -8.43
C ILE A 184 7.23 9.74 -7.45
N THR A 185 7.02 9.28 -6.21
CA THR A 185 8.01 9.30 -5.12
C THR A 185 8.16 7.92 -4.49
N GLY A 186 9.05 7.78 -3.51
CA GLY A 186 9.24 6.55 -2.75
C GLY A 186 8.17 6.25 -1.70
N CYS A 187 7.15 7.12 -1.56
CA CYS A 187 6.25 7.21 -0.40
C CYS A 187 6.99 7.54 0.92
N GLY A 188 6.34 8.27 1.82
CA GLY A 188 6.90 8.63 3.13
C GLY A 188 7.05 10.14 3.35
N PRO A 189 7.68 10.55 4.46
CA PRO A 189 7.79 11.96 4.84
C PRO A 189 8.90 12.71 4.08
N GLY A 190 9.13 13.96 4.46
CA GLY A 190 10.19 14.79 3.88
C GLY A 190 9.97 15.12 2.40
N ALA A 191 11.03 14.97 1.60
CA ALA A 191 11.04 15.31 0.18
C ALA A 191 10.12 14.40 -0.67
N MET A 192 9.69 13.26 -0.12
CA MET A 192 8.76 12.35 -0.79
C MET A 192 7.30 12.77 -0.65
N LYS A 193 7.02 13.80 0.18
CA LYS A 193 5.69 14.35 0.48
C LYS A 193 5.49 15.80 0.03
N GLY A 194 6.51 16.66 0.23
CA GLY A 194 6.39 18.11 0.01
C GLY A 194 6.35 18.45 -1.46
#